data_AF-A0A523V263-F1
#
_entry.id   AF-A0A523V263-F1
#
_cell.length_a   1.000
_cell.length_b   1.000
_cell.length_c   1.000
_cell.angle_alpha   90.00
_cell.angle_beta   90.00
_cell.angle_gamma   90.00
#
_symmetry.space_group_name_H-M   'P 1'
#
loop_
_entity.id
_entity.type
_entity.pdbx_description
1 polymer ?
#
loop_
_entity_poly.entity_id
_entity_poly.type
_entity_poly.pdbx_seq_one_letter_code
_entity_poly.pdbx_strand_id
1 'polypeptide(L)'
;MAGMFYVFSLSAFLKGRSASVKAGIKWYILCCIMAGLALLSKQNSITLIPIIFFAEICIVRKGQTDFLFKKSFYIPILIFTVLAFVATMILMQDALHPFQAYFNSLSSGADVVKERIFSEARVFFIYLSLWFIPLSAKLNLLHDIPLSRGLFMPVETFFALCGILIYLVYALYLIKKKPLIAFLLLWFIINIAPESLYVGIKLIFEHRLYVPSMSLAILVVLALNGLYSRIHERSFIVLCSILVLLLCINTYMRNNIWRDRITLWADTAKKSPYSSFARQNHGVSLYKAGRINEAVIELSFAQKMDPMNPLLIYHLGVAQYDAGIFEDALKSFRKLWSMGLDSPPGNPTLDRYVYNLGIKYRNRGKIHLAKRIIDEAAFYYPQNIRILDLKKELENKLMTGW
;
A
#
# COMPACT_ATOMS: atom_id res chain seq x y z
N MET A 1 -5.41 14.44 -7.11
CA MET A 1 -6.32 14.92 -8.18
C MET A 1 -7.70 14.28 -8.09
N ALA A 2 -7.85 12.95 -8.11
CA ALA A 2 -9.16 12.27 -8.03
C ALA A 2 -10.07 12.77 -6.89
N GLY A 3 -9.57 12.83 -5.64
CA GLY A 3 -10.35 13.32 -4.49
C GLY A 3 -10.82 14.77 -4.59
N MET A 4 -10.08 15.63 -5.30
CA MET A 4 -10.48 17.02 -5.54
C MET A 4 -11.69 17.07 -6.49
N PHE A 5 -11.61 16.39 -7.63
CA PHE A 5 -12.72 16.28 -8.59
C PHE A 5 -13.95 15.62 -7.95
N TYR A 6 -13.73 14.61 -7.10
CA TYR A 6 -14.78 13.94 -6.34
C TYR A 6 -15.58 14.92 -5.47
N VAL A 7 -14.89 15.72 -4.65
CA VAL A 7 -15.53 16.70 -3.75
C VAL A 7 -16.19 17.83 -4.53
N PHE A 8 -15.57 18.30 -5.62
CA PHE A 8 -16.18 19.30 -6.50
C PHE A 8 -17.44 18.80 -7.16
N SER A 9 -17.46 17.55 -7.62
CA SER A 9 -18.65 16.95 -8.22
C SER A 9 -19.82 16.92 -7.23
N LEU A 10 -19.59 16.44 -6.01
CA LEU A 10 -20.61 16.44 -4.96
C LEU A 10 -21.07 17.87 -4.62
N SER A 11 -20.14 18.82 -4.51
CA SER A 11 -20.47 20.21 -4.20
C SER A 11 -21.32 20.85 -5.31
N ALA A 12 -21.00 20.55 -6.57
CA ALA A 12 -21.78 20.98 -7.72
C ALA A 12 -23.17 20.34 -7.72
N PHE A 13 -23.28 19.04 -7.39
CA PHE A 13 -24.58 18.37 -7.21
C PHE A 13 -25.45 19.08 -6.15
N LEU A 14 -24.90 19.32 -4.96
CA LEU A 14 -25.63 19.99 -3.88
C LEU A 14 -26.04 21.42 -4.25
N LYS A 15 -25.15 22.20 -4.88
CA LYS A 15 -25.48 23.54 -5.41
C LYS A 15 -26.57 23.47 -6.49
N GLY A 16 -26.52 22.50 -7.38
CA GLY A 16 -27.54 22.28 -8.41
C GLY A 16 -28.90 21.96 -7.81
N ARG A 17 -28.94 21.24 -6.68
CA ARG A 17 -30.18 20.95 -5.95
C ARG A 17 -30.75 22.15 -5.21
N SER A 18 -29.90 23.09 -4.77
CA SER A 18 -30.32 24.34 -4.11
C SER A 18 -30.66 25.48 -5.08
N ALA A 19 -30.26 25.39 -6.35
CA ALA A 19 -30.48 26.42 -7.36
C ALA A 19 -31.86 26.31 -8.04
N SER A 20 -32.28 27.38 -8.72
CA SER A 20 -33.42 27.36 -9.63
C SER A 20 -33.19 26.39 -10.80
N VAL A 21 -34.25 25.90 -11.44
CA VAL A 21 -34.16 24.85 -12.49
C VAL A 21 -33.14 25.20 -13.60
N LYS A 22 -33.20 26.43 -14.14
CA LYS A 22 -32.28 26.87 -15.20
C LYS A 22 -30.83 26.99 -14.74
N ALA A 23 -30.59 27.44 -13.51
CA ALA A 23 -29.25 27.54 -12.94
C ALA A 23 -28.69 26.17 -12.52
N GLY A 24 -29.57 25.25 -12.08
CA GLY A 24 -29.23 23.91 -11.66
C GLY A 24 -28.62 23.06 -12.78
N ILE A 25 -29.07 23.22 -14.03
CA ILE A 25 -28.53 22.50 -15.19
C ILE A 25 -27.02 22.70 -15.32
N LYS A 26 -26.53 23.96 -15.20
CA LYS A 26 -25.09 24.25 -15.28
C LYS A 26 -24.29 23.52 -14.19
N TRP A 27 -24.84 23.45 -12.98
CA TRP A 27 -24.24 22.73 -11.87
C TRP A 27 -24.24 21.21 -12.06
N TYR A 28 -25.28 20.63 -12.65
CA TYR A 28 -25.29 19.20 -12.96
C TYR A 28 -24.33 18.84 -14.10
N ILE A 29 -24.22 19.68 -15.13
CA ILE A 29 -23.21 19.50 -16.18
C ILE A 29 -21.81 19.52 -15.56
N LEU A 30 -21.53 20.50 -14.69
CA LEU A 30 -20.26 20.55 -13.95
C LEU A 30 -20.06 19.31 -13.06
N CYS A 31 -21.11 18.84 -12.38
CA CYS A 31 -21.09 17.62 -11.60
C CYS A 31 -20.65 16.42 -12.45
N CYS A 32 -21.26 16.20 -13.61
CA CYS A 32 -20.92 15.11 -14.54
C CYS A 32 -19.48 15.22 -15.05
N ILE A 33 -19.05 16.41 -15.49
CA ILE A 33 -17.68 16.63 -15.97
C ILE A 33 -16.68 16.27 -14.86
N MET A 34 -16.89 16.78 -13.65
CA MET A 34 -16.00 16.50 -12.51
C MET A 34 -16.04 15.03 -12.09
N ALA A 35 -17.20 14.36 -12.16
CA ALA A 35 -17.31 12.93 -11.91
C ALA A 35 -16.51 12.10 -12.93
N GLY A 36 -16.62 12.47 -14.22
CA GLY A 36 -15.84 11.84 -15.29
C GLY A 36 -14.33 12.02 -15.09
N LEU A 37 -13.88 13.25 -14.78
CA LEU A 37 -12.47 13.51 -14.47
C LEU A 37 -11.98 12.75 -13.23
N ALA A 38 -12.83 12.60 -12.21
CA ALA A 38 -12.50 11.81 -11.02
C ALA A 38 -12.30 10.33 -11.35
N LEU A 39 -13.18 9.75 -12.19
CA LEU A 39 -13.09 8.37 -12.65
C LEU A 39 -11.86 8.12 -13.52
N LEU A 40 -11.62 8.99 -14.51
CA LEU A 40 -10.44 8.90 -15.39
C LEU A 40 -9.13 9.08 -14.61
N SER A 41 -9.16 9.81 -13.48
CA SER A 41 -8.01 9.94 -12.58
C SER A 41 -7.77 8.69 -11.73
N LYS A 42 -8.83 8.06 -11.22
CA LYS A 42 -8.75 6.85 -10.39
C LYS A 42 -10.10 6.13 -10.37
N GLN A 43 -10.10 4.83 -10.69
CA GLN A 43 -11.31 4.00 -10.74
C GLN A 43 -12.11 3.94 -9.42
N ASN A 44 -11.45 4.09 -8.27
CA ASN A 44 -12.11 4.06 -6.96
C ASN A 44 -13.08 5.23 -6.73
N SER A 45 -13.02 6.27 -7.58
CA SER A 45 -13.97 7.38 -7.61
C SER A 45 -15.40 6.93 -8.00
N ILE A 46 -15.60 5.69 -8.45
CA ILE A 46 -16.94 5.13 -8.72
C ILE A 46 -17.88 5.17 -7.51
N THR A 47 -17.31 5.20 -6.30
CA THR A 47 -18.05 5.42 -5.04
C THR A 47 -18.84 6.72 -5.02
N LEU A 48 -18.55 7.67 -5.91
CA LEU A 48 -19.30 8.90 -6.04
C LEU A 48 -20.78 8.66 -6.36
N ILE A 49 -21.11 7.60 -7.10
CA ILE A 49 -22.51 7.25 -7.45
C ILE A 49 -23.34 6.98 -6.18
N PRO A 50 -23.00 5.99 -5.34
CA PRO A 50 -23.74 5.78 -4.09
C PRO A 50 -23.66 6.98 -3.15
N ILE A 51 -22.56 7.74 -3.15
CA ILE A 51 -22.46 8.96 -2.33
C ILE A 51 -23.46 10.04 -2.74
N ILE A 52 -23.61 10.34 -4.03
CA ILE A 52 -24.62 11.29 -4.53
C ILE A 52 -26.02 10.80 -4.19
N PHE A 53 -26.28 9.51 -4.34
CA PHE A 53 -27.56 8.89 -3.97
C PHE A 53 -27.88 9.08 -2.48
N PHE A 54 -26.93 8.79 -1.58
CA PHE A 54 -27.14 8.99 -0.15
C PHE A 54 -27.18 10.47 0.26
N ALA A 55 -26.50 11.36 -0.48
CA ALA A 55 -26.63 12.81 -0.29
C ALA A 55 -28.05 13.29 -0.57
N GLU A 56 -28.71 12.79 -1.61
CA GLU A 56 -30.11 13.11 -1.89
C GLU A 56 -31.05 12.64 -0.75
N ILE A 57 -30.88 11.39 -0.30
CA ILE A 57 -31.73 10.80 0.75
C ILE A 57 -31.55 11.53 2.08
N CYS A 58 -30.31 11.84 2.46
CA CYS A 58 -29.99 12.38 3.77
C CYS A 58 -30.12 13.92 3.79
N ILE A 59 -29.44 14.62 2.88
CA ILE A 59 -29.23 16.07 2.99
C ILE A 59 -30.35 16.85 2.31
N VAL A 60 -30.73 16.47 1.10
CA VAL A 60 -31.58 17.30 0.23
C VAL A 60 -33.06 17.28 0.63
N ARG A 61 -33.46 16.34 1.47
CA ARG A 61 -34.83 16.03 1.88
C ARG A 61 -35.67 17.26 2.28
N LYS A 62 -36.33 17.87 1.29
CA LYS A 62 -37.36 18.92 1.41
C LYS A 62 -38.49 18.64 0.40
N GLY A 63 -39.71 18.42 0.92
CA GLY A 63 -40.98 18.47 0.18
C GLY A 63 -41.29 17.33 -0.79
N GLN A 64 -42.43 16.66 -0.61
CA GLN A 64 -42.92 15.53 -1.43
C GLN A 64 -43.26 15.87 -2.89
N THR A 65 -43.31 17.15 -3.28
CA THR A 65 -43.92 17.57 -4.56
C THR A 65 -42.97 17.67 -5.74
N ASP A 66 -41.65 17.54 -5.56
CA ASP A 66 -40.63 17.66 -6.62
C ASP A 66 -39.96 16.32 -7.02
N PHE A 67 -40.45 15.21 -6.45
CA PHE A 67 -39.76 13.91 -6.43
C PHE A 67 -39.80 13.16 -7.76
N LEU A 68 -40.85 13.33 -8.58
CA LEU A 68 -41.02 12.60 -9.84
C LEU A 68 -40.32 13.28 -11.04
N PHE A 69 -40.29 14.61 -11.10
CA PHE A 69 -39.67 15.35 -12.22
C PHE A 69 -38.14 15.33 -12.22
N LYS A 70 -37.50 15.02 -11.07
CA LYS A 70 -36.03 15.00 -10.91
C LYS A 70 -35.40 13.63 -11.18
N LYS A 71 -36.20 12.55 -11.36
CA LYS A 71 -35.72 11.22 -11.80
C LYS A 71 -34.98 11.26 -13.15
N SER A 72 -35.41 12.16 -14.05
CA SER A 72 -34.83 12.33 -15.39
C SER A 72 -33.39 12.85 -15.39
N PHE A 73 -32.86 13.35 -14.26
CA PHE A 73 -31.46 13.79 -14.13
C PHE A 73 -30.52 12.72 -13.56
N TYR A 74 -31.02 11.82 -12.70
CA TYR A 74 -30.22 10.70 -12.18
C TYR A 74 -29.89 9.68 -13.25
N ILE A 75 -30.78 9.48 -14.22
CA ILE A 75 -30.58 8.54 -15.32
C ILE A 75 -29.40 8.97 -16.21
N PRO A 76 -29.29 10.23 -16.68
CA PRO A 76 -28.11 10.72 -17.38
C PRO A 76 -26.82 10.67 -16.55
N ILE A 77 -26.88 11.00 -15.25
CA ILE A 77 -25.69 10.90 -14.38
C ILE A 77 -25.25 9.43 -14.27
N LEU A 78 -26.19 8.52 -14.00
CA LEU A 78 -25.91 7.09 -13.91
C LEU A 78 -25.39 6.54 -15.25
N ILE A 79 -26.07 6.84 -16.36
CA ILE A 79 -25.66 6.43 -17.71
C ILE A 79 -24.27 6.98 -18.03
N PHE A 80 -24.02 8.28 -17.84
CA PHE A 80 -22.72 8.89 -18.08
C PHE A 80 -21.63 8.27 -17.21
N THR A 81 -21.93 7.97 -15.95
CA THR A 81 -20.95 7.36 -15.04
C THR A 81 -20.68 5.90 -15.38
N VAL A 82 -21.71 5.14 -15.79
CA VAL A 82 -21.56 3.77 -16.28
C VAL A 82 -20.79 3.75 -17.60
N LEU A 83 -21.10 4.66 -18.53
CA LEU A 83 -20.37 4.81 -19.79
C LEU A 83 -18.92 5.23 -19.55
N ALA A 84 -18.66 6.15 -18.62
CA ALA A 84 -17.32 6.55 -18.24
C ALA A 84 -16.55 5.39 -17.59
N PHE A 85 -17.21 4.58 -16.75
CA PHE A 85 -16.61 3.38 -16.16
C PHE A 85 -16.27 2.34 -17.22
N VAL A 86 -17.21 2.03 -18.13
CA VAL A 86 -16.99 1.12 -19.26
C VAL A 86 -15.86 1.64 -20.16
N ALA A 87 -15.85 2.93 -20.50
CA ALA A 87 -14.77 3.55 -21.25
C ALA A 87 -13.43 3.44 -20.53
N THR A 88 -13.39 3.59 -19.20
CA THR A 88 -12.16 3.42 -18.41
C THR A 88 -11.68 1.98 -18.46
N MET A 89 -12.57 0.98 -18.36
CA MET A 89 -12.23 -0.44 -18.48
C MET A 89 -11.74 -0.80 -19.88
N ILE A 90 -12.31 -0.20 -20.93
CA ILE A 90 -11.89 -0.42 -22.33
C ILE A 90 -10.53 0.25 -22.60
N LEU A 91 -10.34 1.49 -22.15
CA LEU A 91 -9.09 2.24 -22.35
C LEU A 91 -7.93 1.66 -21.53
N MET A 92 -8.23 1.00 -20.41
CA MET A 92 -7.27 0.26 -19.61
C MET A 92 -7.31 -1.23 -19.95
N GLN A 93 -7.18 -1.58 -21.23
CA GLN A 93 -7.16 -2.97 -21.70
C GLN A 93 -6.07 -3.82 -20.99
N ASP A 94 -4.93 -3.23 -20.62
CA ASP A 94 -3.91 -3.89 -19.79
C ASP A 94 -4.33 -4.06 -18.31
N ALA A 95 -5.30 -3.27 -17.82
CA ALA A 95 -5.88 -3.42 -16.49
C ALA A 95 -7.01 -4.48 -16.41
N LEU A 96 -7.41 -5.07 -17.54
CA LEU A 96 -8.24 -6.27 -17.55
C LEU A 96 -7.49 -7.50 -17.03
N HIS A 97 -6.16 -7.56 -17.17
CA HIS A 97 -5.35 -8.66 -16.64
C HIS A 97 -5.51 -8.86 -15.12
N PRO A 98 -5.46 -7.83 -14.25
CA PRO A 98 -5.81 -7.92 -12.84
C PRO A 98 -7.24 -8.40 -12.57
N PHE A 99 -8.21 -8.00 -13.40
CA PHE A 99 -9.60 -8.41 -13.24
C PHE A 99 -9.81 -9.89 -13.64
N GLN A 100 -9.13 -10.33 -14.69
CA GLN A 100 -9.11 -11.72 -15.13
C GLN A 100 -8.36 -12.60 -14.12
N ALA A 101 -7.27 -12.11 -13.54
CA ALA A 101 -6.57 -12.75 -12.41
C ALA A 101 -7.45 -12.81 -11.16
N TYR A 102 -8.25 -11.78 -10.87
CA TYR A 102 -9.24 -11.78 -9.79
C TYR A 102 -10.32 -12.85 -10.03
N PHE A 103 -10.91 -12.90 -11.24
CA PHE A 103 -11.88 -13.95 -11.60
C PHE A 103 -11.27 -15.36 -11.54
N ASN A 104 -10.04 -15.52 -12.02
CA ASN A 104 -9.30 -16.77 -11.92
C ASN A 104 -8.97 -17.14 -10.46
N SER A 105 -8.74 -16.16 -9.58
CA SER A 105 -8.58 -16.38 -8.14
C SER A 105 -9.89 -16.71 -7.43
N LEU A 106 -11.02 -16.16 -7.90
CA LEU A 106 -12.35 -16.51 -7.41
C LEU A 106 -12.72 -17.95 -7.79
N SER A 107 -12.33 -18.40 -8.98
CA SER A 107 -12.61 -19.75 -9.46
C SER A 107 -11.63 -20.80 -8.92
N SER A 108 -10.46 -20.40 -8.38
CA SER A 108 -9.44 -21.31 -7.82
C SER A 108 -9.23 -21.20 -6.31
N GLY A 109 -9.79 -20.20 -5.61
CA GLY A 109 -9.46 -19.92 -4.21
C GLY A 109 -10.53 -19.14 -3.44
N ALA A 110 -11.71 -19.74 -3.22
CA ALA A 110 -12.77 -19.20 -2.36
C ALA A 110 -12.26 -18.80 -0.96
N ASP A 111 -11.26 -19.51 -0.44
CA ASP A 111 -10.64 -19.21 0.85
C ASP A 111 -9.89 -17.87 0.86
N VAL A 112 -9.26 -17.45 -0.25
CA VAL A 112 -8.52 -16.18 -0.32
C VAL A 112 -9.45 -14.97 -0.23
N VAL A 113 -10.60 -15.03 -0.90
CA VAL A 113 -11.63 -13.97 -0.86
C VAL A 113 -12.22 -13.89 0.55
N LYS A 114 -12.55 -15.04 1.15
CA LYS A 114 -13.08 -15.13 2.50
C LYS A 114 -12.09 -14.58 3.54
N GLU A 115 -10.83 -15.01 3.48
CA GLU A 115 -9.75 -14.51 4.34
C GLU A 115 -9.59 -13.00 4.23
N ARG A 116 -9.69 -12.47 3.00
CA ARG A 116 -9.63 -11.03 2.77
C ARG A 116 -10.80 -10.31 3.43
N ILE A 117 -12.04 -10.72 3.19
CA ILE A 117 -13.24 -10.06 3.77
C ILE A 117 -13.15 -10.05 5.30
N PHE A 118 -12.78 -11.17 5.91
CA PHE A 118 -12.61 -11.28 7.36
C PHE A 118 -11.49 -10.39 7.89
N SER A 119 -10.35 -10.35 7.19
CA SER A 119 -9.23 -9.48 7.58
C SER A 119 -9.59 -8.00 7.43
N GLU A 120 -10.27 -7.63 6.35
CA GLU A 120 -10.67 -6.26 6.03
C GLU A 120 -11.72 -5.72 7.01
N ALA A 121 -12.55 -6.58 7.60
CA ALA A 121 -13.43 -6.20 8.71
C ALA A 121 -12.63 -5.65 9.91
N ARG A 122 -11.50 -6.28 10.26
CA ARG A 122 -10.60 -5.79 11.31
C ARG A 122 -9.86 -4.53 10.86
N VAL A 123 -9.42 -4.49 9.60
CA VAL A 123 -8.76 -3.33 9.00
C VAL A 123 -9.61 -2.06 9.09
N PHE A 124 -10.94 -2.18 8.93
CA PHE A 124 -11.85 -1.05 9.12
C PHE A 124 -11.65 -0.34 10.47
N PHE A 125 -11.54 -1.10 11.57
CA PHE A 125 -11.28 -0.53 12.89
C PHE A 125 -9.83 -0.09 13.08
N ILE A 126 -8.87 -0.75 12.42
CA ILE A 126 -7.50 -0.27 12.38
C ILE A 126 -7.46 1.14 11.76
N TYR A 127 -8.14 1.35 10.63
CA TYR A 127 -8.23 2.66 9.98
C TYR A 127 -8.88 3.72 10.87
N LEU A 128 -9.99 3.41 11.55
CA LEU A 128 -10.58 4.30 12.54
C LEU A 128 -9.57 4.63 13.65
N SER A 129 -8.86 3.61 14.16
CA SER A 129 -7.87 3.81 15.23
C SER A 129 -6.68 4.65 14.79
N LEU A 130 -6.20 4.49 13.55
CA LEU A 130 -5.10 5.27 12.99
C LEU A 130 -5.50 6.74 12.80
N TRP A 131 -6.76 6.99 12.46
CA TRP A 131 -7.24 8.36 12.26
C TRP A 131 -7.49 9.11 13.58
N PHE A 132 -8.16 8.47 14.54
CA PHE A 132 -8.45 9.10 15.84
C PHE A 132 -7.25 9.11 16.79
N ILE A 133 -6.34 8.14 16.66
CA ILE A 133 -5.17 7.97 17.52
C ILE A 133 -3.92 7.82 16.62
N PRO A 134 -3.47 8.91 15.95
CA PRO A 134 -2.37 8.89 14.98
C PRO A 134 -1.00 8.86 15.68
N LEU A 135 -0.78 7.87 16.53
CA LEU A 135 0.47 7.72 17.26
C LEU A 135 1.59 7.27 16.33
N SER A 136 2.76 7.90 16.43
CA SER A 136 3.94 7.50 15.64
C SER A 136 4.32 6.02 15.84
N ALA A 137 3.96 5.43 16.98
CA ALA A 137 4.16 4.01 17.26
C ALA A 137 3.22 3.08 16.46
N LYS A 138 2.03 3.54 16.05
CA LYS A 138 1.05 2.76 15.27
C LYS A 138 1.21 2.96 13.76
N LEU A 139 1.64 4.15 13.35
CA LEU A 139 1.90 4.44 11.94
C LEU A 139 3.07 3.59 11.44
N ASN A 140 2.88 2.96 10.29
CA ASN A 140 3.86 2.03 9.73
C ASN A 140 3.83 2.12 8.20
N LEU A 141 5.01 2.04 7.57
CA LEU A 141 5.09 2.10 6.11
C LEU A 141 4.49 0.86 5.46
N LEU A 142 4.76 -0.31 6.06
CA LEU A 142 4.26 -1.59 5.61
C LEU A 142 3.61 -2.27 6.80
N HIS A 143 2.29 -2.35 6.79
CA HIS A 143 1.56 -3.06 7.83
C HIS A 143 1.57 -4.55 7.54
N ASP A 144 1.88 -5.33 8.56
CA ASP A 144 1.88 -6.78 8.53
C ASP A 144 0.89 -7.27 9.57
N ILE A 145 -0.30 -7.65 9.10
CA ILE A 145 -1.39 -8.12 9.95
C ILE A 145 -1.65 -9.61 9.65
N PRO A 146 -1.90 -10.42 10.68
CA PRO A 146 -2.25 -11.82 10.47
C PRO A 146 -3.60 -11.93 9.74
N LEU A 147 -3.63 -12.75 8.71
CA LEU A 147 -4.84 -13.07 7.95
C LEU A 147 -5.88 -13.74 8.86
N SER A 148 -7.12 -13.29 8.74
CA SER A 148 -8.25 -13.91 9.42
C SER A 148 -8.76 -15.13 8.63
N ARG A 149 -8.33 -16.33 9.04
CA ARG A 149 -8.71 -17.61 8.39
C ARG A 149 -10.12 -18.09 8.74
N GLY A 150 -10.74 -17.50 9.75
CA GLY A 150 -12.08 -17.84 10.18
C GLY A 150 -12.70 -16.75 11.06
N LEU A 151 -13.98 -16.93 11.40
CA LEU A 151 -14.72 -15.99 12.25
C LEU A 151 -14.08 -15.79 13.62
N PHE A 152 -13.48 -16.83 14.18
CA PHE A 152 -12.83 -16.81 15.50
C PHE A 152 -11.30 -16.96 15.42
N MET A 153 -10.73 -16.88 14.20
CA MET A 153 -9.29 -17.05 13.95
C MET A 153 -8.76 -15.84 13.18
N PRO A 154 -8.36 -14.76 13.89
CA PRO A 154 -8.42 -14.59 15.34
C PRO A 154 -9.78 -14.03 15.81
N VAL A 155 -10.06 -14.10 17.12
CA VAL A 155 -11.39 -13.79 17.71
C VAL A 155 -11.87 -12.36 17.47
N GLU A 156 -10.94 -11.43 17.24
CA GLU A 156 -11.26 -10.04 16.92
C GLU A 156 -12.00 -9.91 15.59
N THR A 157 -11.93 -10.92 14.71
CA THR A 157 -12.67 -10.96 13.45
C THR A 157 -14.17 -10.95 13.69
N PHE A 158 -14.67 -11.78 14.61
CA PHE A 158 -16.08 -11.83 14.98
C PHE A 158 -16.57 -10.47 15.52
N PHE A 159 -15.84 -9.91 16.48
CA PHE A 159 -16.19 -8.60 17.06
C PHE A 159 -16.14 -7.47 16.03
N ALA A 160 -15.18 -7.51 15.10
CA ALA A 160 -15.11 -6.54 14.02
C ALA A 160 -16.34 -6.64 13.09
N LEU A 161 -16.75 -7.84 12.70
CA LEU A 161 -17.95 -8.04 11.88
C LEU A 161 -19.22 -7.54 12.59
N CYS A 162 -19.39 -7.89 13.86
CA CYS A 162 -20.49 -7.36 14.68
C CYS A 162 -20.43 -5.82 14.78
N GLY A 163 -19.25 -5.26 14.98
CA GLY A 163 -19.05 -3.81 15.04
C GLY A 163 -19.43 -3.10 13.75
N ILE A 164 -19.08 -3.65 12.59
CA ILE A 164 -19.48 -3.10 11.27
C ILE A 164 -21.00 -3.19 11.09
N LEU A 165 -21.61 -4.31 11.49
CA LEU A 165 -23.07 -4.46 11.44
C LEU A 165 -23.76 -3.41 12.31
N ILE A 166 -23.32 -3.23 13.55
CA ILE A 166 -23.84 -2.20 14.47
C ILE A 166 -23.63 -0.81 13.87
N TYR A 167 -22.45 -0.52 13.33
CA TYR A 167 -22.13 0.75 12.68
C TYR A 167 -23.11 1.05 11.53
N LEU A 168 -23.36 0.08 10.65
CA LEU A 168 -24.29 0.21 9.52
C LEU A 168 -25.72 0.40 9.98
N VAL A 169 -26.21 -0.45 10.88
CA VAL A 169 -27.57 -0.35 11.45
C VAL A 169 -27.78 1.01 12.10
N TYR A 170 -26.78 1.50 12.85
CA TYR A 170 -26.83 2.81 13.48
C TYR A 170 -26.86 3.96 12.47
N ALA A 171 -26.03 3.89 11.41
CA ALA A 171 -26.05 4.87 10.34
C ALA A 171 -27.41 4.93 9.64
N LEU A 172 -28.01 3.78 9.33
CA LEU A 172 -29.34 3.69 8.70
C LEU A 172 -30.46 4.21 9.61
N TYR A 173 -30.40 3.88 10.90
CA TYR A 173 -31.33 4.40 11.91
C TYR A 173 -31.30 5.94 11.98
N LEU A 174 -30.12 6.54 11.86
CA LEU A 174 -29.95 7.98 11.92
C LEU A 174 -30.44 8.73 10.67
N ILE A 175 -30.72 8.06 9.54
CA ILE A 175 -31.14 8.73 8.29
C ILE A 175 -32.35 9.65 8.51
N LYS A 176 -33.31 9.23 9.35
CA LYS A 176 -34.50 10.03 9.66
C LYS A 176 -34.29 11.01 10.82
N LYS A 177 -33.36 10.73 11.74
CA LYS A 177 -33.18 11.49 12.99
C LYS A 177 -32.11 12.58 12.89
N LYS A 178 -30.94 12.21 12.37
CA LYS A 178 -29.76 13.07 12.20
C LYS A 178 -29.15 12.79 10.83
N PRO A 179 -29.81 13.22 9.74
CA PRO A 179 -29.45 12.84 8.37
C PRO A 179 -28.00 13.18 8.02
N LEU A 180 -27.48 14.32 8.47
CA LEU A 180 -26.09 14.69 8.21
C LEU A 180 -25.11 13.69 8.83
N ILE A 181 -25.36 13.24 10.07
CA ILE A 181 -24.50 12.24 10.73
C ILE A 181 -24.61 10.90 10.00
N ALA A 182 -25.82 10.49 9.61
CA ALA A 182 -26.01 9.27 8.82
C ALA A 182 -25.22 9.31 7.50
N PHE A 183 -25.28 10.42 6.78
CA PHE A 183 -24.52 10.63 5.54
C PHE A 183 -23.01 10.51 5.77
N LEU A 184 -22.48 11.13 6.82
CA LEU A 184 -21.04 11.07 7.13
C LEU A 184 -20.59 9.65 7.53
N LEU A 185 -21.41 8.90 8.25
CA LEU A 185 -21.11 7.51 8.58
C LEU A 185 -21.12 6.61 7.34
N LEU A 186 -22.12 6.77 6.46
CA LEU A 186 -22.20 6.06 5.19
C LEU A 186 -21.06 6.45 4.26
N TRP A 187 -20.65 7.72 4.24
CA TRP A 187 -19.52 8.21 3.46
C TRP A 187 -18.25 7.40 3.71
N PHE A 188 -17.92 7.23 4.99
CA PHE A 188 -16.70 6.54 5.40
C PHE A 188 -16.65 5.10 4.88
N ILE A 189 -17.71 4.32 5.12
CA ILE A 189 -17.74 2.91 4.74
C ILE A 189 -17.86 2.71 3.23
N ILE A 190 -18.64 3.54 2.53
CA ILE A 190 -18.80 3.46 1.07
C ILE A 190 -17.47 3.74 0.35
N ASN A 191 -16.69 4.71 0.83
CA ASN A 191 -15.41 5.05 0.18
C ASN A 191 -14.29 4.04 0.47
N ILE A 192 -14.36 3.30 1.58
CA ILE A 192 -13.39 2.23 1.89
C ILE A 192 -13.72 0.91 1.16
N ALA A 193 -15.02 0.62 0.97
CA ALA A 193 -15.50 -0.67 0.49
C ALA A 193 -14.82 -1.21 -0.79
N PRO A 194 -14.62 -0.45 -1.89
CA PRO A 194 -14.07 -1.01 -3.13
C PRO A 194 -12.67 -1.60 -2.95
N GLU A 195 -11.79 -0.91 -2.22
CA GLU A 195 -10.41 -1.35 -2.02
C GLU A 195 -10.32 -2.51 -1.02
N SER A 196 -11.26 -2.58 -0.08
CA SER A 196 -11.36 -3.70 0.86
C SER A 196 -11.84 -4.99 0.18
N LEU A 197 -12.71 -4.90 -0.83
CA LEU A 197 -13.26 -6.08 -1.51
C LEU A 197 -12.35 -6.63 -2.62
N TYR A 198 -11.42 -5.83 -3.15
CA TYR A 198 -10.58 -6.23 -4.29
C TYR A 198 -9.39 -7.11 -3.86
N VAL A 199 -9.38 -8.39 -4.27
CA VAL A 199 -8.26 -9.33 -4.04
C VAL A 199 -7.10 -9.01 -4.98
N GLY A 200 -5.87 -9.02 -4.45
CA GLY A 200 -4.65 -8.73 -5.22
C GLY A 200 -3.92 -7.45 -4.78
N ILE A 201 -4.50 -6.66 -3.89
CA ILE A 201 -3.85 -5.48 -3.28
C ILE A 201 -3.54 -5.80 -1.80
N LYS A 202 -2.51 -5.18 -1.20
CA LYS A 202 -2.27 -5.32 0.25
C LYS A 202 -3.50 -4.91 1.07
N LEU A 203 -3.65 -5.50 2.25
CA LEU A 203 -4.80 -5.27 3.13
C LEU A 203 -4.85 -3.85 3.69
N ILE A 204 -3.70 -3.33 4.13
CA ILE A 204 -3.62 -1.99 4.72
C ILE A 204 -2.76 -1.09 3.86
N PHE A 205 -3.33 0.06 3.51
CA PHE A 205 -2.64 1.20 2.96
C PHE A 205 -3.23 2.49 3.54
N GLU A 206 -2.41 3.27 4.25
CA GLU A 206 -2.88 4.48 4.93
C GLU A 206 -3.46 5.53 3.95
N HIS A 207 -2.96 5.57 2.72
CA HIS A 207 -3.45 6.49 1.69
C HIS A 207 -4.90 6.22 1.21
N ARG A 208 -5.49 5.06 1.59
CA ARG A 208 -6.91 4.78 1.37
C ARG A 208 -7.82 5.72 2.15
N LEU A 209 -7.32 6.26 3.26
CA LEU A 209 -8.09 7.14 4.14
C LEU A 209 -8.26 8.56 3.62
N TYR A 210 -7.60 8.98 2.53
CA TYR A 210 -7.65 10.38 2.08
C TYR A 210 -9.06 10.92 1.83
N VAL A 211 -9.92 10.21 1.09
CA VAL A 211 -11.32 10.62 0.86
C VAL A 211 -12.25 10.21 2.02
N PRO A 212 -12.18 8.99 2.57
CA PRO A 212 -13.01 8.59 3.72
C PRO A 212 -12.86 9.53 4.93
N SER A 213 -11.63 9.94 5.25
CA SER A 213 -11.32 10.76 6.44
C SER A 213 -11.98 12.14 6.45
N MET A 214 -12.40 12.66 5.30
CA MET A 214 -13.14 13.92 5.22
C MET A 214 -14.42 13.86 6.06
N SER A 215 -15.11 12.72 6.05
CA SER A 215 -16.30 12.53 6.88
C SER A 215 -16.00 12.52 8.38
N LEU A 216 -14.89 11.89 8.77
CA LEU A 216 -14.44 11.84 10.16
C LEU A 216 -14.06 13.25 10.66
N ALA A 217 -13.38 14.04 9.83
CA ALA A 217 -13.05 15.43 10.15
C ALA A 217 -14.31 16.25 10.43
N ILE A 218 -15.34 16.14 9.58
CA ILE A 218 -16.61 16.85 9.77
C ILE A 218 -17.31 16.35 11.05
N LEU A 219 -17.32 15.04 11.32
CA LEU A 219 -17.89 14.48 12.56
C LEU A 219 -17.17 15.03 13.81
N VAL A 220 -15.85 15.15 13.78
CA VAL A 220 -15.08 15.77 14.88
C VAL A 220 -15.46 17.24 15.05
N VAL A 221 -15.58 18.01 13.97
CA VAL A 221 -16.00 19.42 14.05
C VAL A 221 -17.40 19.54 14.67
N LEU A 222 -18.36 18.69 14.27
CA LEU A 222 -19.69 18.66 14.85
C LEU A 222 -19.66 18.32 16.35
N ALA A 223 -18.81 17.37 16.74
CA ALA A 223 -18.62 16.98 18.14
C ALA A 223 -17.98 18.11 18.97
N LEU A 224 -16.94 18.77 18.44
CA LEU A 224 -16.27 19.90 19.09
C LEU A 224 -17.20 21.09 19.25
N ASN A 225 -18.05 21.39 18.26
CA ASN A 225 -19.06 22.44 18.39
C ASN A 225 -20.09 22.13 19.49
N GLY A 226 -20.49 20.86 19.61
CA GLY A 226 -21.36 20.39 20.69
C GLY A 226 -20.69 20.40 22.07
N LEU A 227 -19.36 20.26 22.13
CA LEU A 227 -18.59 20.38 23.36
C LEU A 227 -18.40 21.84 23.77
N TYR A 228 -18.09 22.71 22.81
CA TYR A 228 -17.91 24.14 23.02
C TYR A 228 -19.12 24.79 23.69
N SER A 229 -20.34 24.36 23.34
CA SER A 229 -21.57 24.86 23.97
C SER A 229 -21.81 24.36 25.41
N ARG A 230 -21.01 23.40 25.89
CA ARG A 230 -21.17 22.77 27.22
C ARG A 230 -20.07 23.14 28.22
N ILE A 231 -18.94 23.66 27.75
CA ILE A 231 -17.79 23.99 28.61
C ILE A 231 -17.38 25.45 28.42
N HIS A 232 -16.71 26.01 29.42
CA HIS A 232 -16.19 27.38 29.34
C HIS A 232 -15.16 27.51 28.20
N GLU A 233 -15.19 28.65 27.50
CA GLU A 233 -14.33 28.96 26.37
C GLU A 233 -12.84 28.73 26.67
N ARG A 234 -12.36 29.21 27.82
CA ARG A 234 -10.96 29.02 28.24
C ARG A 234 -10.58 27.54 28.35
N SER A 235 -11.45 26.72 28.95
CA SER A 235 -11.22 25.28 29.08
C SER A 235 -11.21 24.58 27.72
N PHE A 236 -12.08 25.00 26.80
CA PHE A 236 -12.10 24.49 25.42
C PHE A 236 -10.80 24.84 24.68
N ILE A 237 -10.33 26.08 24.76
CA ILE A 237 -9.08 26.53 24.13
C ILE A 237 -7.88 25.74 24.67
N VAL A 238 -7.82 25.55 25.99
CA VAL A 238 -6.74 24.76 26.63
C VAL A 238 -6.78 23.31 26.13
N LEU A 239 -7.95 22.67 26.10
CA LEU A 239 -8.10 21.30 25.60
C LEU A 239 -7.66 21.18 24.14
N CYS A 240 -8.11 22.08 23.27
CA CYS A 240 -7.72 22.09 21.86
C CYS A 240 -6.22 22.33 21.68
N SER A 241 -5.63 23.22 22.48
CA SER A 241 -4.20 23.53 22.44
C SER A 241 -3.35 22.33 22.88
N ILE A 242 -3.76 21.60 23.92
CA ILE A 242 -3.13 20.34 24.33
C ILE A 242 -3.23 19.31 23.21
N LEU A 243 -4.41 19.14 22.60
CA LEU A 243 -4.59 18.19 21.50
C LEU A 243 -3.67 18.54 20.30
N VAL A 244 -3.61 19.81 19.91
CA VAL A 244 -2.73 20.26 18.83
C VAL A 244 -1.26 20.02 19.19
N LEU A 245 -0.84 20.33 20.41
CA LEU A 245 0.52 20.08 20.86
C LEU A 245 0.89 18.59 20.79
N LEU A 246 0.00 17.69 21.23
CA LEU A 246 0.20 16.25 21.14
C LEU A 246 0.31 15.77 19.69
N LEU A 247 -0.48 16.33 18.78
CA LEU A 247 -0.38 16.04 17.35
C LEU A 247 0.94 16.55 16.76
N CYS A 248 1.35 17.78 17.10
CA CYS A 248 2.64 18.33 16.69
C CYS A 248 3.83 17.48 17.14
N ILE A 249 3.80 17.01 18.40
CA ILE A 249 4.82 16.09 18.93
C ILE A 249 4.85 14.79 18.12
N ASN A 250 3.68 14.18 17.84
CA ASN A 250 3.63 12.96 17.04
C ASN A 250 4.13 13.17 15.61
N THR A 251 3.79 14.30 14.98
CA THR A 251 4.31 14.67 13.66
C THR A 251 5.83 14.83 13.69
N TYR A 252 6.38 15.51 14.70
CA TYR A 252 7.83 15.67 14.86
C TYR A 252 8.54 14.32 15.02
N MET A 253 8.03 13.46 15.91
CA MET A 253 8.55 12.10 16.10
C MET A 253 8.49 11.27 14.81
N ARG A 254 7.40 11.39 14.05
CA ARG A 254 7.25 10.68 12.79
C ARG A 254 8.22 11.21 11.73
N ASN A 255 8.40 12.52 11.62
CA ASN A 255 9.35 13.12 10.67
C ASN A 255 10.79 12.68 10.96
N ASN A 256 11.17 12.52 12.23
CA ASN A 256 12.49 12.00 12.58
C ASN A 256 12.71 10.56 12.08
N ILE A 257 11.68 9.70 12.07
CA ILE A 257 11.78 8.35 11.51
C ILE A 257 11.99 8.39 10.00
N TRP A 258 11.28 9.30 9.31
CA TRP A 258 11.33 9.45 7.85
C TRP A 258 12.57 10.16 7.32
N ARG A 259 13.39 10.75 8.22
CA ARG A 259 14.56 11.55 7.86
C ARG A 259 15.59 10.76 7.04
N ASP A 260 15.83 9.51 7.39
CA ASP A 260 16.78 8.66 6.69
C ASP A 260 16.28 7.22 6.49
N ARG A 261 16.87 6.53 5.51
CA ARG A 261 16.39 5.20 5.12
C ARG A 261 16.70 4.14 6.17
N ILE A 262 17.76 4.29 6.96
CA ILE A 262 18.10 3.31 7.99
C ILE A 262 17.04 3.38 9.09
N THR A 263 16.74 4.58 9.61
CA THR A 263 15.71 4.75 10.64
C THR A 263 14.32 4.33 10.17
N LEU A 264 13.95 4.68 8.93
CA LEU A 264 12.65 4.33 8.36
C LEU A 264 12.47 2.81 8.25
N TRP A 265 13.46 2.11 7.67
CA TRP A 265 13.37 0.67 7.48
C TRP A 265 13.60 -0.12 8.76
N ALA A 266 14.39 0.39 9.71
CA ALA A 266 14.50 -0.17 11.04
C ALA A 266 13.16 -0.11 11.80
N ASP A 267 12.48 1.06 11.78
CA ASP A 267 11.14 1.23 12.38
C ASP A 267 10.12 0.28 11.74
N THR A 268 10.14 0.20 10.42
CA THR A 268 9.22 -0.68 9.66
C THR A 268 9.49 -2.16 9.96
N ALA A 269 10.75 -2.60 9.95
CA ALA A 269 11.12 -3.99 10.25
C ALA A 269 10.81 -4.36 11.71
N LYS A 270 10.92 -3.41 12.65
CA LYS A 270 10.53 -3.61 14.04
C LYS A 270 9.02 -3.80 14.20
N LYS A 271 8.22 -2.99 13.50
CA LYS A 271 6.75 -3.03 13.57
C LYS A 271 6.13 -4.15 12.73
N SER A 272 6.85 -4.62 11.72
CA SER A 272 6.46 -5.71 10.83
C SER A 272 7.56 -6.77 10.74
N PRO A 273 7.76 -7.52 11.83
CA PRO A 273 8.91 -8.40 11.99
C PRO A 273 8.93 -9.58 11.01
N TYR A 274 7.79 -9.95 10.41
CA TYR A 274 7.67 -11.04 9.43
C TYR A 274 7.67 -10.54 7.98
N SER A 275 7.86 -9.24 7.75
CA SER A 275 8.02 -8.70 6.42
C SER A 275 9.46 -8.88 5.92
N SER A 276 9.67 -9.90 5.07
CA SER A 276 10.96 -10.11 4.37
C SER A 276 11.40 -8.84 3.63
N PHE A 277 10.45 -8.14 3.00
CA PHE A 277 10.68 -6.89 2.28
C PHE A 277 11.13 -5.73 3.19
N ALA A 278 10.54 -5.57 4.38
CA ALA A 278 10.99 -4.53 5.31
C ALA A 278 12.43 -4.78 5.78
N ARG A 279 12.73 -6.03 6.17
CA ARG A 279 14.09 -6.44 6.59
C ARG A 279 15.11 -6.34 5.46
N GLN A 280 14.72 -6.71 4.25
CA GLN A 280 15.54 -6.53 3.05
C GLN A 280 15.98 -5.08 2.89
N ASN A 281 15.01 -4.16 2.92
CA ASN A 281 15.30 -2.75 2.71
C ASN A 281 16.09 -2.15 3.89
N HIS A 282 15.90 -2.66 5.10
CA HIS A 282 16.75 -2.31 6.25
C HIS A 282 18.19 -2.75 6.01
N GLY A 283 18.40 -4.02 5.66
CA GLY A 283 19.72 -4.56 5.33
C GLY A 283 20.41 -3.83 4.17
N VAL A 284 19.69 -3.54 3.08
CA VAL A 284 20.23 -2.74 1.96
C VAL A 284 20.61 -1.33 2.40
N SER A 285 19.84 -0.71 3.30
CA SER A 285 20.14 0.63 3.81
C SER A 285 21.38 0.62 4.71
N LEU A 286 21.54 -0.42 5.53
CA LEU A 286 22.74 -0.65 6.35
C LEU A 286 23.99 -0.88 5.47
N TYR A 287 23.86 -1.70 4.42
CA TYR A 287 24.94 -1.96 3.47
C TYR A 287 25.42 -0.67 2.80
N LYS A 288 24.49 0.15 2.30
CA LYS A 288 24.80 1.45 1.66
C LYS A 288 25.46 2.44 2.63
N ALA A 289 25.27 2.27 3.94
CA ALA A 289 25.90 3.08 4.97
C ALA A 289 27.25 2.50 5.47
N GLY A 290 27.76 1.45 4.83
CA GLY A 290 29.02 0.79 5.21
C GLY A 290 28.90 -0.12 6.44
N ARG A 291 27.70 -0.33 6.98
CA ARG A 291 27.43 -1.21 8.13
C ARG A 291 27.25 -2.66 7.65
N ILE A 292 28.29 -3.20 7.02
CA ILE A 292 28.23 -4.43 6.23
C ILE A 292 27.81 -5.65 7.07
N ASN A 293 28.40 -5.82 8.26
CA ASN A 293 28.08 -6.97 9.13
C ASN A 293 26.61 -6.96 9.57
N GLU A 294 26.07 -5.80 9.91
CA GLU A 294 24.65 -5.66 10.29
C GLU A 294 23.73 -5.91 9.09
N ALA A 295 24.14 -5.47 7.90
CA ALA A 295 23.41 -5.75 6.67
C ALA A 295 23.31 -7.26 6.39
N VAL A 296 24.41 -8.01 6.56
CA VAL A 296 24.42 -9.47 6.40
C VAL A 296 23.44 -10.13 7.37
N ILE A 297 23.38 -9.68 8.62
CA ILE A 297 22.45 -10.22 9.62
C ILE A 297 20.99 -10.00 9.19
N GLU A 298 20.60 -8.77 8.85
CA GLU A 298 19.23 -8.45 8.46
C GLU A 298 18.82 -9.15 7.15
N LEU A 299 19.72 -9.19 6.16
CA LEU A 299 19.48 -9.87 4.89
C LEU A 299 19.38 -11.39 5.06
N SER A 300 20.14 -11.97 5.99
CA SER A 300 20.04 -13.40 6.32
C SER A 300 18.69 -13.75 6.95
N PHE A 301 18.18 -12.90 7.85
CA PHE A 301 16.82 -13.06 8.38
C PHE A 301 15.76 -12.94 7.30
N ALA A 302 15.88 -11.95 6.42
CA ALA A 302 14.95 -11.75 5.32
C ALA A 302 14.97 -12.93 4.33
N GLN A 303 16.15 -13.48 4.01
CA GLN A 303 16.27 -14.65 3.13
C GLN A 303 15.64 -15.91 3.75
N LYS A 304 15.69 -16.09 5.07
CA LYS A 304 14.98 -17.21 5.73
C LYS A 304 13.46 -17.12 5.55
N MET A 305 12.92 -15.91 5.48
CA MET A 305 11.48 -15.67 5.30
C MET A 305 11.04 -15.83 3.84
N ASP A 306 11.91 -15.46 2.90
CA ASP A 306 11.64 -15.53 1.47
C ASP A 306 12.84 -16.14 0.72
N PRO A 307 13.02 -17.48 0.80
CA PRO A 307 14.24 -18.15 0.35
C PRO A 307 14.47 -18.10 -1.16
N MET A 308 13.44 -17.86 -1.95
CA MET A 308 13.50 -17.90 -3.42
C MET A 308 13.45 -16.53 -4.07
N ASN A 309 13.52 -15.45 -3.29
CA ASN A 309 13.55 -14.10 -3.82
C ASN A 309 14.93 -13.75 -4.38
N PRO A 310 15.06 -13.55 -5.71
CA PRO A 310 16.35 -13.28 -6.34
C PRO A 310 17.00 -12.00 -5.83
N LEU A 311 16.21 -10.97 -5.53
CA LEU A 311 16.72 -9.69 -5.06
C LEU A 311 17.34 -9.82 -3.66
N LEU A 312 16.73 -10.64 -2.80
CA LEU A 312 17.30 -10.97 -1.48
C LEU A 312 18.58 -11.77 -1.58
N ILE A 313 18.59 -12.82 -2.41
CA ILE A 313 19.78 -13.65 -2.63
C ILE A 313 20.94 -12.79 -3.17
N TYR A 314 20.65 -11.88 -4.10
CA TYR A 314 21.62 -10.94 -4.66
C TYR A 314 22.20 -10.02 -3.59
N HIS A 315 21.34 -9.29 -2.87
CA HIS A 315 21.82 -8.34 -1.85
C HIS A 315 22.59 -9.03 -0.74
N LEU A 316 22.16 -10.22 -0.30
CA LEU A 316 22.89 -10.98 0.70
C LEU A 316 24.24 -11.45 0.16
N GLY A 317 24.32 -11.98 -1.06
CA GLY A 317 25.57 -12.43 -1.67
C GLY A 317 26.60 -11.31 -1.82
N VAL A 318 26.15 -10.13 -2.26
CA VAL A 318 26.98 -8.93 -2.35
C VAL A 318 27.45 -8.47 -0.97
N ALA A 319 26.55 -8.41 0.02
CA ALA A 319 26.92 -8.05 1.38
C ALA A 319 27.88 -9.06 2.03
N GLN A 320 27.70 -10.36 1.78
CA GLN A 320 28.60 -11.43 2.24
C GLN A 320 29.99 -11.31 1.61
N TYR A 321 30.08 -11.00 0.32
CA TYR A 321 31.35 -10.76 -0.35
C TYR A 321 32.10 -9.59 0.30
N ASP A 322 31.42 -8.46 0.52
CA ASP A 322 32.04 -7.28 1.15
C ASP A 322 32.38 -7.51 2.63
N ALA A 323 31.62 -8.37 3.33
CA ALA A 323 31.93 -8.81 4.69
C ALA A 323 33.14 -9.77 4.75
N GLY A 324 33.64 -10.24 3.61
CA GLY A 324 34.73 -11.21 3.53
C GLY A 324 34.31 -12.67 3.67
N ILE A 325 33.00 -12.96 3.68
CA ILE A 325 32.41 -14.29 3.84
C ILE A 325 32.25 -14.95 2.46
N PHE A 326 33.38 -15.22 1.81
CA PHE A 326 33.42 -15.55 0.38
C PHE A 326 32.72 -16.86 0.02
N GLU A 327 32.79 -17.87 0.88
CA GLU A 327 32.13 -19.17 0.62
C GLU A 327 30.61 -19.03 0.58
N ASP A 328 30.02 -18.24 1.48
CA ASP A 328 28.57 -18.01 1.49
C ASP A 328 28.13 -17.07 0.36
N ALA A 329 28.96 -16.07 0.02
CA ALA A 329 28.73 -15.23 -1.15
C ALA A 329 28.66 -16.08 -2.44
N LEU A 330 29.59 -17.02 -2.63
CA LEU A 330 29.58 -17.94 -3.77
C LEU A 330 28.33 -18.83 -3.78
N LYS A 331 27.87 -19.32 -2.63
CA LYS A 331 26.61 -20.08 -2.56
C LYS A 331 25.42 -19.23 -3.02
N SER A 332 25.37 -17.96 -2.61
CA SER A 332 24.33 -17.02 -3.02
C SER A 332 24.37 -16.75 -4.54
N PHE A 333 25.56 -16.54 -5.11
CA PHE A 333 25.74 -16.33 -6.56
C PHE A 333 25.36 -17.57 -7.37
N ARG A 334 25.80 -18.76 -6.96
CA ARG A 334 25.41 -20.03 -7.59
C ARG A 334 23.91 -20.24 -7.57
N LYS A 335 23.25 -19.89 -6.46
CA LYS A 335 21.81 -19.98 -6.36
C LYS A 335 21.12 -19.09 -7.39
N LEU A 336 21.57 -17.86 -7.58
CA LEU A 336 21.04 -16.98 -8.63
C LEU A 336 21.23 -17.57 -10.03
N TRP A 337 22.42 -18.05 -10.35
CA TRP A 337 22.69 -18.67 -11.65
C TRP A 337 21.87 -19.93 -11.89
N SER A 338 21.61 -20.73 -10.85
CA SER A 338 20.72 -21.90 -10.95
C SER A 338 19.26 -21.51 -11.26
N MET A 339 18.86 -20.27 -10.94
CA MET A 339 17.57 -19.69 -11.31
C MET A 339 17.60 -19.06 -12.72
N GLY A 340 18.70 -19.18 -13.45
CA GLY A 340 18.88 -18.55 -14.76
C GLY A 340 19.11 -17.04 -14.68
N LEU A 341 19.47 -16.51 -13.50
CA LEU A 341 19.66 -15.08 -13.26
C LEU A 341 21.13 -14.78 -12.98
N ASP A 342 21.72 -13.88 -13.76
CA ASP A 342 23.01 -13.27 -13.42
C ASP A 342 22.82 -12.23 -12.30
N SER A 343 21.91 -11.29 -12.51
CA SER A 343 21.49 -10.34 -11.49
C SER A 343 20.01 -9.98 -11.67
N PRO A 344 19.32 -9.56 -10.59
CA PRO A 344 17.96 -9.03 -10.72
C PRO A 344 17.95 -7.73 -11.54
N PRO A 345 16.88 -7.44 -12.31
CA PRO A 345 16.78 -6.23 -13.12
C PRO A 345 17.16 -4.95 -12.37
N GLY A 346 18.00 -4.12 -12.99
CA GLY A 346 18.47 -2.85 -12.41
C GLY A 346 19.62 -2.98 -11.40
N ASN A 347 20.20 -4.18 -11.21
CA ASN A 347 21.38 -4.39 -10.38
C ASN A 347 22.62 -4.72 -11.24
N PRO A 348 23.84 -4.40 -10.77
CA PRO A 348 25.07 -4.83 -11.43
C PRO A 348 25.21 -6.35 -11.49
N THR A 349 25.77 -6.83 -12.59
CA THR A 349 26.13 -8.23 -12.84
C THR A 349 27.12 -8.76 -11.80
N LEU A 350 27.11 -10.09 -11.58
CA LEU A 350 27.96 -10.72 -10.55
C LEU A 350 29.40 -10.99 -11.03
N ASP A 351 29.65 -10.85 -12.32
CA ASP A 351 30.94 -11.07 -13.00
C ASP A 351 32.12 -10.42 -12.26
N ARG A 352 32.00 -9.16 -11.84
CA ARG A 352 33.05 -8.44 -11.12
C ARG A 352 33.37 -9.08 -9.78
N TYR A 353 32.37 -9.51 -9.04
CA TYR A 353 32.56 -10.11 -7.71
C TYR A 353 33.27 -11.45 -7.84
N VAL A 354 32.86 -12.27 -8.82
CA VAL A 354 33.42 -13.60 -9.03
C VAL A 354 34.83 -13.55 -9.60
N TYR A 355 35.10 -12.61 -10.52
CA TYR A 355 36.45 -12.32 -11.00
C TYR A 355 37.39 -11.97 -9.83
N ASN A 356 36.97 -11.04 -8.96
CA ASN A 356 37.77 -10.62 -7.81
C ASN A 356 37.99 -11.76 -6.80
N LEU A 357 36.99 -12.63 -6.60
CA LEU A 357 37.15 -13.85 -5.81
C LEU A 357 38.22 -14.77 -6.40
N GLY A 358 38.18 -15.01 -7.71
CA GLY A 358 39.19 -15.81 -8.40
C GLY A 358 40.60 -15.28 -8.19
N ILE A 359 40.81 -13.96 -8.38
CA ILE A 359 42.09 -13.29 -8.10
C ILE A 359 42.51 -13.46 -6.64
N LYS A 360 41.56 -13.32 -5.71
CA LYS A 360 41.86 -13.40 -4.27
C LYS A 360 42.28 -14.82 -3.85
N TYR A 361 41.57 -15.85 -4.30
CA TYR A 361 41.95 -17.25 -4.03
C TYR A 361 43.27 -17.61 -4.71
N ARG A 362 43.52 -17.10 -5.93
CA ARG A 362 44.80 -17.24 -6.62
C ARG A 362 45.94 -16.67 -5.78
N ASN A 363 45.79 -15.43 -5.31
CA ASN A 363 46.82 -14.77 -4.51
C ASN A 363 47.05 -15.43 -3.13
N ARG A 364 46.08 -16.21 -2.63
CA ARG A 364 46.21 -17.04 -1.41
C ARG A 364 46.82 -18.42 -1.69
N GLY A 365 47.32 -18.68 -2.89
CA GLY A 365 47.88 -19.98 -3.29
C GLY A 365 46.84 -21.07 -3.53
N LYS A 366 45.54 -20.78 -3.41
CA LYS A 366 44.45 -21.74 -3.63
C LYS A 366 44.09 -21.80 -5.13
N ILE A 367 45.07 -22.14 -5.96
CA ILE A 367 44.96 -22.08 -7.44
C ILE A 367 43.85 -22.99 -7.97
N HIS A 368 43.73 -24.22 -7.46
CA HIS A 368 42.65 -25.13 -7.87
C HIS A 368 41.24 -24.57 -7.58
N LEU A 369 41.06 -23.92 -6.43
CA LEU A 369 39.78 -23.32 -6.06
C LEU A 369 39.48 -22.09 -6.91
N ALA A 370 40.48 -21.24 -7.14
CA ALA A 370 40.36 -20.09 -8.04
C ALA A 370 39.97 -20.54 -9.45
N LYS A 371 40.62 -21.58 -9.97
CA LYS A 371 40.35 -22.17 -11.29
C LYS A 371 38.91 -22.67 -11.39
N ARG A 372 38.46 -23.46 -10.41
CA ARG A 372 37.09 -23.98 -10.36
C ARG A 372 36.04 -22.86 -10.38
N ILE A 373 36.24 -21.82 -9.56
CA ILE A 373 35.32 -20.67 -9.48
C ILE A 373 35.27 -19.94 -10.83
N ILE A 374 36.42 -19.71 -11.45
CA ILE A 374 36.52 -18.99 -12.72
C ILE A 374 36.00 -19.81 -13.91
N ASP A 375 36.17 -21.13 -13.89
CA ASP A 375 35.58 -22.02 -14.90
C ASP A 375 34.05 -22.00 -14.88
N GLU A 376 33.49 -22.07 -13.67
CA GLU A 376 32.06 -21.93 -13.45
C GLU A 376 31.56 -20.56 -13.91
N ALA A 377 32.28 -19.49 -13.55
CA ALA A 377 31.95 -18.13 -14.00
C ALA A 377 32.02 -18.00 -15.53
N ALA A 378 33.01 -18.59 -16.19
CA ALA A 378 33.17 -18.51 -17.64
C ALA A 378 32.00 -19.17 -18.40
N PHE A 379 31.34 -20.17 -17.79
CA PHE A 379 30.13 -20.76 -18.34
C PHE A 379 28.96 -19.75 -18.34
N TYR A 380 28.79 -19.00 -17.25
CA TYR A 380 27.72 -17.99 -17.13
C TYR A 380 28.05 -16.66 -17.82
N TYR A 381 29.34 -16.34 -18.00
CA TYR A 381 29.83 -15.12 -18.63
C TYR A 381 30.75 -15.40 -19.82
N PRO A 382 30.25 -16.06 -20.88
CA PRO A 382 31.09 -16.51 -21.99
C PRO A 382 31.70 -15.35 -22.80
N GLN A 383 31.16 -14.13 -22.67
CA GLN A 383 31.66 -12.93 -23.36
C GLN A 383 32.55 -12.04 -22.48
N ASN A 384 32.77 -12.41 -21.21
CA ASN A 384 33.55 -11.58 -20.30
C ASN A 384 35.06 -11.86 -20.45
N ILE A 385 35.75 -10.98 -21.17
CA ILE A 385 37.18 -11.08 -21.48
C ILE A 385 38.03 -11.25 -20.21
N ARG A 386 37.73 -10.52 -19.13
CA ARG A 386 38.51 -10.59 -17.89
C ARG A 386 38.45 -11.98 -17.25
N ILE A 387 37.28 -12.60 -17.26
CA ILE A 387 37.09 -13.96 -16.72
C ILE A 387 37.81 -14.98 -17.60
N LEU A 388 37.73 -14.85 -18.93
CA LEU A 388 38.40 -15.76 -19.86
C LEU A 388 39.93 -15.66 -19.80
N ASP A 389 40.48 -14.45 -19.65
CA ASP A 389 41.92 -14.26 -19.52
C ASP A 389 42.45 -14.87 -18.21
N LEU A 390 41.73 -14.63 -17.10
CA LEU A 390 42.09 -15.24 -15.82
C LEU A 390 41.96 -16.77 -15.86
N LYS A 391 40.98 -17.31 -16.59
CA LYS A 391 40.85 -18.75 -16.81
C LYS A 391 42.10 -19.34 -17.44
N LYS A 392 42.59 -18.74 -18.54
CA LYS A 392 43.80 -19.17 -19.25
C LYS A 392 45.05 -19.05 -18.37
N GLU A 393 45.17 -17.95 -17.62
CA GLU A 393 46.29 -17.76 -16.68
C GLU A 393 46.35 -18.89 -15.63
N LEU A 394 45.20 -19.23 -15.05
CA LEU A 394 45.09 -20.29 -14.05
C LEU A 394 45.35 -21.68 -14.63
N GLU A 395 44.96 -21.95 -15.89
CA GLU A 395 45.31 -23.18 -16.62
C GLU A 395 46.83 -23.30 -16.79
N ASN A 396 47.48 -22.24 -17.27
CA ASN A 396 48.92 -22.24 -17.48
C ASN A 396 49.70 -22.45 -16.17
N LYS A 397 49.28 -21.82 -15.07
CA LYS A 397 49.90 -22.01 -13.74
C LYS A 397 49.79 -23.44 -13.23
N LEU A 398 48.64 -24.09 -13.43
CA LEU A 398 48.45 -25.48 -13.02
C LEU A 398 49.27 -26.47 -13.87
N MET A 399 49.50 -26.16 -15.15
CA MET A 399 50.36 -26.98 -16.02
C MET A 399 51.85 -26.76 -15.75
N THR A 400 52.24 -25.57 -15.30
CA THR A 400 53.65 -25.21 -15.11
C THR A 400 54.18 -25.53 -13.71
N GLY A 401 53.34 -25.63 -12.67
CA GLY A 401 53.70 -26.25 -11.38
C GLY A 401 54.53 -25.44 -10.40
N TRP A 402 54.72 -24.12 -10.61
CA TRP A 402 55.58 -23.26 -9.78
C TRP A 402 54.91 -21.96 -9.35
#